data_AF-A0A8X6XT30-F1
#
_entry.id   AF-A0A8X6XT30-F1
#
_cell.length_a   1.000
_cell.length_b   1.000
_cell.length_c   1.000
_cell.angle_alpha   90.00
_cell.angle_beta   90.00
_cell.angle_gamma   90.00
#
_symmetry.space_group_name_H-M   'P 1'
#
loop_
_entity.id
_entity.type
_entity.pdbx_description
1 polymer ?
#
loop_
_entity_poly.entity_id
_entity_poly.type
_entity_poly.pdbx_seq_one_letter_code
_entity_poly.pdbx_strand_id
1 'polypeptide(L)'
;HVDDIDLFTGGVAEKSMYGALVGPTFGCIISKQFINLRKCDRFWYETQDPFLRFTQDQLIEIRQTRLSKVICDNSDTIDVVQMKAFDLPDDFL
;
A
#
# COMPACT_ATOMS: atom_id res chain seq x y z
N HIS A 1 31.78 14.96 1.81
CA HIS A 1 30.81 15.96 1.35
C HIS A 1 29.39 15.37 1.42
N VAL A 2 28.33 16.18 1.39
CA VAL A 2 26.94 15.65 1.44
C VAL A 2 26.64 14.75 0.22
N ASP A 3 27.25 15.07 -0.92
CA ASP A 3 27.12 14.30 -2.16
C ASP A 3 27.76 12.90 -2.12
N ASP A 4 28.55 12.60 -1.08
CA ASP A 4 29.16 11.28 -0.87
C ASP A 4 28.27 10.34 -0.04
N ILE A 5 27.10 10.82 0.43
CA ILE A 5 26.18 10.02 1.22
C ILE A 5 25.36 9.12 0.28
N ASP A 6 25.44 7.81 0.49
CA ASP A 6 24.60 6.85 -0.22
C ASP A 6 23.10 7.18 -0.02
N LEU A 7 22.34 7.15 -1.12
CA LEU A 7 20.91 7.49 -1.12
C LEU A 7 20.13 6.73 -0.04
N PHE A 8 20.42 5.44 0.16
CA PHE A 8 19.71 4.66 1.15
C PHE A 8 19.97 5.16 2.57
N THR A 9 21.25 5.32 2.93
CA THR A 9 21.71 5.83 4.22
C THR A 9 21.16 7.22 4.50
N GLY A 10 21.21 8.13 3.51
CA GLY A 10 20.64 9.47 3.63
C GLY A 10 19.12 9.44 3.81
N GLY A 11 18.42 8.65 3.00
CA GLY A 11 16.95 8.58 3.01
C GLY A 11 16.36 7.99 4.30
N VAL A 12 17.00 6.96 4.89
CA VAL A 12 16.55 6.42 6.20
C VAL A 12 16.91 7.32 7.38
N ALA A 13 17.89 8.21 7.22
CA ALA A 13 18.31 9.15 8.26
C ALA A 13 17.40 10.39 8.34
N GLU A 14 16.54 10.63 7.35
CA GLU A 14 15.60 11.75 7.37
C GLU A 14 14.49 11.55 8.42
N LYS A 15 14.05 12.65 9.03
CA LYS A 15 12.88 12.64 9.92
C LYS A 15 11.61 12.33 9.12
N SER A 16 10.83 11.37 9.61
CA SER A 16 9.55 11.01 8.99
C SER A 16 8.57 12.19 8.94
N MET A 17 7.79 12.27 7.86
CA MET A 17 6.70 13.23 7.72
C MET A 17 5.53 12.88 8.66
N TYR A 18 4.67 13.84 8.96
CA TYR A 18 3.51 13.61 9.83
C TYR A 18 2.59 12.50 9.27
N GLY A 19 2.33 11.48 10.08
CA GLY A 19 1.53 10.31 9.68
C GLY A 19 2.19 9.36 8.69
N ALA A 20 3.49 9.54 8.39
CA ALA A 20 4.25 8.68 7.48
C ALA A 20 5.40 7.97 8.21
N LEU A 21 5.90 6.90 7.59
CA LEU A 21 7.07 6.15 8.09
C LEU A 21 8.38 6.61 7.47
N VAL A 22 8.35 7.45 6.43
CA VAL A 22 9.53 7.87 5.65
C VAL A 22 9.68 9.40 5.61
N GLY A 23 10.91 9.84 5.42
CA GLY A 23 11.25 11.26 5.19
C GLY A 23 10.87 11.77 3.79
N PRO A 24 11.04 13.07 3.54
CA PRO A 24 10.65 13.71 2.28
C PRO A 24 11.26 13.09 1.02
N THR A 25 12.53 12.68 1.04
CA THR A 25 13.22 12.14 -0.14
C THR A 25 12.62 10.81 -0.57
N PHE A 26 12.50 9.86 0.37
CA PHE A 26 11.85 8.58 0.10
C PHE A 26 10.36 8.73 -0.16
N GLY A 27 9.66 9.65 0.51
CA GLY A 27 8.28 9.96 0.18
C GLY A 27 8.10 10.39 -1.29
N CYS A 28 8.99 11.23 -1.81
CA CYS A 28 9.00 11.64 -3.22
C CYS A 28 9.30 10.48 -4.18
N ILE A 29 10.35 9.70 -3.90
CA ILE A 29 10.77 8.60 -4.78
C ILE A 29 9.71 7.50 -4.83
N ILE A 30 9.23 7.07 -3.66
CA ILE A 30 8.21 6.02 -3.53
C ILE A 30 6.92 6.46 -4.22
N SER A 31 6.42 7.67 -3.94
CA SER A 31 5.17 8.15 -4.54
C SER A 31 5.24 8.23 -6.07
N LYS A 32 6.34 8.76 -6.64
CA LYS A 32 6.54 8.78 -8.10
C LYS A 32 6.52 7.38 -8.68
N GLN A 33 7.21 6.42 -8.04
CA GLN A 33 7.25 5.05 -8.52
C GLN A 33 5.85 4.40 -8.50
N PHE A 34 5.11 4.52 -7.39
CA PHE A 34 3.75 3.97 -7.29
C PHE A 34 2.75 4.63 -8.26
N ILE A 35 2.86 5.94 -8.50
CA ILE A 35 2.05 6.64 -9.51
C ILE A 35 2.33 6.08 -10.90
N ASN A 36 3.60 5.86 -11.25
CA ASN A 36 3.99 5.31 -12.54
C ASN A 36 3.51 3.86 -12.69
N LEU A 37 3.69 3.02 -11.67
CA LEU A 37 3.17 1.64 -11.67
C LEU A 37 1.67 1.62 -11.92
N ARG A 38 0.90 2.47 -11.24
CA ARG A 38 -0.55 2.55 -11.42
C ARG A 38 -0.96 3.05 -12.81
N LYS A 39 -0.35 4.13 -13.29
CA LYS A 39 -0.75 4.79 -14.55
C LYS A 39 -0.30 4.03 -15.79
N CYS A 40 0.84 3.35 -15.72
CA CYS A 40 1.44 2.66 -16.85
C CYS A 40 1.06 1.18 -16.93
N ASP A 41 0.31 0.66 -15.96
CA ASP A 41 -0.25 -0.68 -16.03
C ASP A 41 -1.59 -0.67 -16.78
N ARG A 42 -1.57 -1.22 -17.99
CA ARG A 42 -2.79 -1.38 -18.82
C ARG A 42 -3.85 -2.23 -18.12
N PHE A 43 -3.43 -3.16 -17.27
CA PHE A 43 -4.29 -4.07 -16.52
C PHE A 43 -4.56 -3.60 -15.08
N TRP A 44 -4.26 -2.34 -14.74
CA TRP A 44 -4.66 -1.77 -13.47
C TRP A 44 -6.15 -2.01 -13.22
N TYR A 45 -6.52 -2.54 -12.05
CA TYR A 45 -7.88 -3.04 -11.83
C TYR A 45 -8.98 -1.98 -11.98
N GLU A 46 -8.65 -0.69 -11.82
CA GLU A 46 -9.60 0.42 -12.04
C GLU A 46 -9.54 1.04 -13.45
N THR A 47 -8.89 0.36 -14.39
CA THR A 47 -8.81 0.81 -15.78
C THR A 47 -10.18 1.09 -16.38
N GLN A 48 -10.26 2.09 -17.26
CA GLN A 48 -11.48 2.45 -17.98
C GLN A 48 -11.51 1.88 -19.41
N ASP A 49 -10.50 1.10 -19.79
CA ASP A 49 -10.48 0.39 -21.08
C ASP A 49 -11.69 -0.55 -21.17
N PRO A 50 -12.62 -0.35 -22.12
CA PRO A 50 -13.85 -1.13 -22.20
C PRO A 50 -13.63 -2.63 -22.46
N PHE A 51 -12.45 -3.02 -22.97
CA PHE A 51 -12.11 -4.41 -23.24
C PHE A 51 -11.44 -5.13 -22.06
N LEU A 52 -11.00 -4.39 -21.04
CA LEU A 52 -10.26 -4.95 -19.89
C LEU A 52 -10.92 -4.68 -18.54
N ARG A 53 -11.69 -3.59 -18.44
CA ARG A 53 -12.24 -3.13 -17.16
C ARG A 53 -13.15 -4.19 -16.54
N PHE A 54 -13.08 -4.27 -15.21
CA PHE A 54 -14.12 -4.93 -14.42
C PHE A 54 -15.46 -4.19 -14.56
N THR A 55 -16.56 -4.89 -14.34
CA THR A 55 -17.87 -4.26 -14.20
C THR A 55 -17.94 -3.44 -12.91
N GLN A 56 -18.92 -2.54 -12.83
CA GLN A 56 -19.09 -1.72 -11.63
C GLN A 56 -19.35 -2.59 -10.38
N ASP A 57 -20.15 -3.64 -10.51
CA ASP A 57 -20.45 -4.56 -9.41
C ASP A 57 -19.20 -5.34 -8.97
N GLN A 58 -18.38 -5.79 -9.93
CA GLN A 58 -17.10 -6.44 -9.62
C GLN A 58 -16.13 -5.50 -8.88
N LEU A 59 -16.06 -4.21 -9.28
CA LEU A 59 -15.23 -3.22 -8.58
C LEU A 59 -15.72 -2.95 -7.16
N ILE A 60 -17.04 -2.95 -6.94
CA ILE A 60 -17.63 -2.81 -5.60
C ILE A 60 -17.19 -3.99 -4.72
N GLU A 61 -17.21 -5.21 -5.24
CA GLU A 61 -16.75 -6.39 -4.47
C GLU A 61 -15.24 -6.38 -4.22
N ILE A 62 -14.42 -6.07 -5.23
CA ILE A 62 -12.97 -6.01 -5.06
C ILE A 62 -12.59 -5.00 -3.95
N ARG A 63 -13.26 -3.84 -3.88
CA ARG A 63 -13.02 -2.80 -2.87
C ARG A 63 -13.38 -3.21 -1.44
N GLN A 64 -14.19 -4.25 -1.27
CA GLN A 64 -14.51 -4.80 0.06
C GLN A 64 -13.40 -5.71 0.61
N THR A 65 -12.43 -6.09 -0.22
CA THR A 65 -11.31 -6.96 0.17
C THR A 65 -10.46 -6.33 1.27
N ARG A 66 -10.14 -7.11 2.31
CA ARG A 66 -9.25 -6.72 3.40
C ARG A 66 -8.16 -7.77 3.58
N LEU A 67 -6.95 -7.35 3.94
CA LEU A 67 -5.87 -8.29 4.24
C LEU A 67 -6.23 -9.24 5.41
N SER A 68 -6.97 -8.75 6.41
CA SER A 68 -7.50 -9.56 7.51
C SER A 68 -8.39 -10.70 7.03
N LYS A 69 -9.28 -10.43 6.07
CA LYS A 69 -10.12 -11.46 5.45
C LYS A 69 -9.27 -12.49 4.70
N VAL A 70 -8.27 -12.06 3.95
CA VAL A 70 -7.34 -12.97 3.24
C VAL A 70 -6.63 -13.88 4.23
N ILE A 71 -6.18 -13.36 5.38
CA ILE A 71 -5.54 -14.17 6.43
C ILE A 71 -6.53 -15.20 6.98
N CYS A 72 -7.73 -14.78 7.39
CA CYS A 72 -8.77 -15.69 7.91
C CYS A 72 -9.14 -16.80 6.92
N ASP A 73 -9.37 -16.45 5.65
CA ASP A 73 -9.82 -17.40 4.63
C ASP A 73 -8.74 -18.44 4.28
N ASN A 74 -7.47 -18.21 4.63
CA ASN A 74 -6.33 -19.03 4.22
C ASN A 74 -5.45 -19.54 5.38
N SER A 75 -5.91 -19.45 6.62
CA SER A 75 -5.14 -19.90 7.79
C SER A 75 -5.93 -20.91 8.61
N ASP A 76 -5.41 -22.14 8.74
CA ASP A 76 -6.12 -23.24 9.42
C ASP A 76 -6.21 -23.07 10.95
N THR A 77 -5.32 -22.26 11.53
CA THR A 77 -5.18 -22.12 13.00
C THR A 77 -5.47 -20.70 13.50
N ILE A 78 -5.86 -19.78 12.62
CA ILE A 78 -6.10 -18.38 13.00
C ILE A 78 -7.60 -18.13 13.01
N ASP A 79 -8.19 -18.20 14.20
CA ASP A 79 -9.64 -17.99 14.38
C ASP A 79 -10.02 -16.50 14.48
N VAL A 80 -9.09 -15.64 14.90
CA VAL A 80 -9.34 -14.21 15.13
C VAL A 80 -8.17 -13.37 14.60
N VAL A 81 -8.50 -12.30 13.86
CA VAL A 81 -7.53 -11.33 13.31
C VAL A 81 -8.05 -9.92 13.49
N GLN A 82 -7.16 -8.97 13.77
CA GLN A 82 -7.51 -7.55 13.79
C GLN A 82 -8.05 -7.09 12.42
N MET A 83 -9.13 -6.33 12.43
CA MET A 83 -9.81 -5.96 11.18
C MET A 83 -8.93 -5.09 10.27
N LYS A 84 -8.14 -4.19 10.85
CA LYS A 84 -7.18 -3.31 10.15
C LYS A 84 -5.76 -3.86 10.32
N ALA A 85 -5.37 -4.79 9.47
CA ALA A 85 -4.11 -5.54 9.61
C ALA A 85 -2.82 -4.70 9.62
N PHE A 86 -2.87 -3.44 9.18
CA PHE A 86 -1.71 -2.53 9.16
C PHE A 86 -1.65 -1.57 10.34
N ASP A 87 -2.72 -1.46 11.13
CA ASP A 87 -2.70 -0.67 12.35
C ASP A 87 -1.96 -1.45 13.45
N LEU A 88 -1.35 -0.72 14.38
CA LEU A 88 -0.82 -1.34 15.59
C LEU A 88 -2.00 -1.86 16.42
N PRO A 89 -1.88 -3.06 17.03
CA PRO A 89 -2.88 -3.54 17.96
C PRO A 89 -3.08 -2.54 19.08
N ASP A 90 -4.34 -2.20 19.35
CA ASP A 90 -4.74 -1.36 20.47
C ASP A 90 -5.87 -2.11 21.20
N ASP A 91 -5.68 -2.36 22.49
CA ASP A 91 -6.67 -3.08 23.30
C ASP A 91 -7.94 -2.23 23.55
N PHE A 92 -7.92 -0.95 23.19
CA PHE A 92 -9.00 0.02 23.46
C PHE A 92 -9.74 0.50 22.20
N LEU A 93 -9.38 0.02 21.00
CA LEU A 93 -10.03 0.32 19.71
C LEU A 93 -10.53 -0.95 19.01
#